data_AF-A0A177HRM1-F1
#
_entry.id   AF-A0A177HRM1-F1
#
_cell.length_a   1.000
_cell.length_b   1.000
_cell.length_c   1.000
_cell.angle_alpha   90.00
_cell.angle_beta   90.00
_cell.angle_gamma   90.00
#
_symmetry.space_group_name_H-M   'P 1'
#
loop_
_entity.id
_entity.type
_entity.pdbx_description
1 polymer ?
#
loop_
_entity_poly.entity_id
_entity_poly.type
_entity_poly.pdbx_seq_one_letter_code
_entity_poly.pdbx_strand_id
1 'polypeptide(L)' 'MTVTNTGDAPMLGWVVDWPLPDGQTLEGLWSGTATTEGQDVMVHNAEWNGSLDPGESTTFGYVVSGSGDDPAIDLGCRVG' A
#
# COMPACT_ATOMS: atom_id res chain seq x y z
N MET A 1 -3.79 0.67 -6.05
CA MET A 1 -3.62 -0.49 -5.14
C MET A 1 -4.93 -0.76 -4.42
N THR A 2 -5.27 -2.04 -4.23
CA THR A 2 -6.49 -2.45 -3.50
C THR A 2 -6.08 -3.27 -2.30
N VAL A 3 -6.60 -2.93 -1.12
CA VAL A 3 -6.45 -3.68 0.11
C VAL A 3 -7.79 -4.33 0.41
N THR A 4 -7.80 -5.65 0.55
CA THR A 4 -8.99 -6.45 0.86
C THR A 4 -8.77 -7.16 2.19
N ASN A 5 -9.74 -7.06 3.11
CA ASN A 5 -9.73 -7.89 4.31
C ASN A 5 -10.20 -9.31 3.97
N THR A 6 -9.26 -10.24 3.84
CA THR A 6 -9.53 -11.66 3.56
C THR A 6 -9.68 -12.52 4.82
N GLY A 7 -9.55 -11.92 6.01
CA GLY A 7 -9.73 -12.61 7.28
C GLY A 7 -11.20 -12.66 7.72
N ASP A 8 -11.44 -13.35 8.83
CA ASP A 8 -12.78 -13.52 9.42
C ASP A 8 -13.11 -12.46 10.51
N ALA A 9 -12.20 -11.53 10.77
CA ALA A 9 -12.34 -10.48 11.78
C ALA A 9 -12.18 -9.07 11.17
N PRO A 10 -12.85 -8.06 11.73
CA PRO A 10 -12.69 -6.67 11.27
C PRO A 10 -11.24 -6.21 11.46
N MET A 11 -10.69 -5.63 10.41
CA MET A 11 -9.37 -5.04 10.39
C MET A 11 -9.49 -3.58 10.85
N LEU A 12 -8.71 -3.17 11.84
CA LEU A 12 -8.74 -1.79 12.39
C LEU A 12 -7.70 -0.85 11.76
N GLY A 13 -6.83 -1.40 10.91
CA GLY A 13 -5.84 -0.68 10.14
C GLY A 13 -5.11 -1.65 9.22
N TRP A 14 -4.60 -1.12 8.11
CA TRP A 14 -3.82 -1.89 7.16
C TRP A 14 -2.49 -1.19 6.92
N VAL A 15 -1.49 -2.02 6.62
CA VAL A 15 -0.19 -1.58 6.14
C VAL A 15 0.15 -2.37 4.88
N VAL A 16 0.77 -1.69 3.92
CA VAL A 16 1.30 -2.31 2.71
C VAL A 16 2.74 -1.86 2.56
N ASP A 17 3.67 -2.80 2.59
CA ASP A 17 5.08 -2.58 2.36
C ASP A 17 5.54 -3.20 1.05
N TRP A 18 6.35 -2.46 0.30
CA TRP A 18 7.00 -2.97 -0.91
C TRP A 18 8.27 -2.18 -1.24
N PRO A 19 9.28 -2.83 -1.84
CA PRO A 19 10.43 -2.13 -2.38
C PRO A 19 10.07 -1.47 -3.71
N LEU A 20 10.48 -0.21 -3.89
CA LEU A 20 10.50 0.46 -5.19
C LEU A 20 11.69 -0.02 -6.02
N PRO A 21 11.53 -0.16 -7.35
CA PRO A 21 12.63 -0.36 -8.27
C PRO A 21 13.74 0.68 -8.14
N ASP A 22 14.97 0.25 -8.45
CA ASP A 22 16.12 1.14 -8.51
C ASP A 22 15.88 2.35 -9.41
N GLY A 23 16.14 3.55 -8.86
CA GLY A 23 15.96 4.82 -9.56
C GLY A 23 14.53 5.36 -9.54
N GLN A 24 13.60 4.75 -8.80
CA GLN A 24 12.29 5.32 -8.48
C GLN A 24 12.25 5.97 -7.09
N THR A 25 11.44 7.00 -6.96
CA THR A 25 11.20 7.77 -5.73
C THR A 25 9.72 8.05 -5.60
N LEU A 26 9.17 7.91 -4.40
CA LEU A 26 7.77 8.25 -4.13
C LEU A 26 7.59 9.77 -4.11
N GLU A 27 6.75 10.29 -5.00
CA GLU A 27 6.44 11.73 -5.11
C GLU A 27 5.16 12.10 -4.38
N GLY A 28 4.17 11.22 -4.42
CA GLY A 28 2.85 11.52 -3.90
C GLY A 28 2.07 10.27 -3.55
N LEU A 29 1.20 10.42 -2.56
CA LEU A 29 0.28 9.38 -2.15
C LEU A 29 -1.04 10.00 -1.70
N TRP A 30 -2.14 9.31 -1.96
CA TRP A 30 -3.47 9.66 -1.46
C TRP A 30 -4.16 8.43 -0.87
N SER A 31 -5.17 8.69 -0.03
CA SER A 31 -5.91 7.66 0.70
C SER A 31 -5.03 6.78 1.59
N GLY A 32 -3.91 7.33 2.09
CA GLY A 32 -3.00 6.68 3.04
C GLY A 32 -1.89 7.62 3.49
N THR A 33 -0.96 7.11 4.29
CA THR A 33 0.27 7.80 4.69
C THR A 33 1.46 6.91 4.38
N ALA A 34 2.43 7.42 3.62
CA ALA A 34 3.65 6.67 3.29
C ALA A 34 4.83 7.08 4.17
N THR A 35 5.66 6.10 4.51
CA THR A 35 7.02 6.28 5.02
C THR A 35 7.97 5.55 4.09
N THR A 36 9.07 6.20 3.73
CA THR A 36 10.08 5.63 2.83
C THR A 36 11.44 5.56 3.51
N GLU A 37 12.08 4.40 3.42
CA GLU A 37 13.45 4.18 3.90
C GLU A 37 14.29 3.64 2.73
N GLY A 38 15.05 4.53 2.10
CA GLY A 38 15.74 4.20 0.85
C GLY A 38 14.73 3.92 -0.27
N GLN A 39 14.62 2.65 -0.69
CA GLN A 39 13.65 2.20 -1.68
C GLN A 39 12.45 1.47 -1.07
N ASP A 40 12.50 1.13 0.22
CA ASP A 40 11.38 0.47 0.88
C ASP A 40 10.29 1.51 1.16
N VAL A 41 9.10 1.27 0.60
CA VAL A 41 7.91 2.08 0.80
C VAL A 41 6.96 1.31 1.71
N MET A 42 6.55 1.94 2.80
CA MET A 42 5.52 1.43 3.69
C MET A 42 4.35 2.41 3.73
N VAL A 43 3.16 1.94 3.41
CA VAL A 43 1.93 2.74 3.37
C VAL A 43 0.96 2.24 4.43
N HIS A 44 0.55 3.15 5.29
CA HIS A 44 -0.50 2.94 6.28
C HIS A 44 -1.82 3.53 5.78
N ASN A 45 -2.92 2.99 6.31
CA ASN A 45 -4.25 3.55 6.07
C ASN A 45 -4.35 5.02 6.47
N ALA A 46 -5.23 5.75 5.79
CA ALA A 46 -5.72 7.04 6.26
C ALA A 46 -6.71 6.81 7.42
N GLU A 47 -6.93 7.84 8.24
CA GLU A 47 -7.81 7.75 9.41
C GLU A 47 -9.23 7.25 9.08
N TRP A 48 -9.71 7.50 7.86
CA TRP A 48 -11.08 7.18 7.43
C TRP A 48 -11.22 5.87 6.65
N ASN A 49 -10.12 5.19 6.27
CA ASN A 49 -10.17 3.93 5.51
C ASN A 49 -9.39 2.77 6.16
N GLY A 50 -9.10 2.87 7.45
CA GLY A 50 -8.43 1.80 8.21
C GLY A 50 -9.33 0.65 8.61
N SER A 51 -10.61 0.93 8.87
CA SER A 51 -11.59 -0.08 9.28
C SER A 51 -12.14 -0.80 8.05
N LEU A 52 -11.91 -2.10 7.95
CA LEU A 52 -12.45 -2.97 6.89
C LEU A 52 -13.07 -4.21 7.53
N ASP A 53 -14.37 -4.41 7.33
CA ASP A 53 -15.03 -5.65 7.73
C ASP A 53 -14.56 -6.83 6.85
N PRO A 54 -14.73 -8.09 7.29
CA PRO A 54 -14.43 -9.27 6.48
C PRO A 54 -15.04 -9.20 5.08
N GLY A 55 -14.21 -9.31 4.05
CA GLY A 55 -14.61 -9.21 2.64
C GLY A 55 -14.69 -7.78 2.08
N GLU A 56 -14.55 -6.74 2.91
CA GLU A 56 -14.48 -5.36 2.43
C GLU A 56 -13.12 -5.03 1.82
N SER A 57 -13.11 -3.98 1.00
CA SER A 57 -11.89 -3.49 0.35
C SER A 57 -11.84 -1.98 0.33
N THR A 58 -10.63 -1.44 0.42
CA THR A 58 -10.34 -0.04 0.13
C THR A 58 -9.26 0.08 -0.92
N THR A 59 -9.11 1.28 -1.47
CA THR A 59 -8.10 1.57 -2.48
C THR A 59 -7.29 2.78 -2.08
N PHE A 60 -6.00 2.70 -2.38
CA PHE A 60 -5.09 3.82 -2.31
C PHE A 60 -4.29 3.92 -3.60
N GLY A 61 -3.70 5.08 -3.84
CA GLY A 61 -2.86 5.30 -5.00
C GLY A 61 -1.65 6.13 -4.66
N TYR A 62 -0.63 5.98 -5.50
CA TYR A 62 0.67 6.60 -5.33
C TYR A 62 1.20 7.03 -6.70
N VAL A 63 2.12 7.99 -6.68
CA VAL A 63 2.86 8.46 -7.85
C VAL A 63 4.33 8.36 -7.51
N VAL A 64 5.10 7.76 -8.41
CA VAL A 64 6.56 7.68 -8.33
C VAL A 64 7.17 8.50 -9.47
N SER A 65 8.33 9.10 -9.21
CA SER A 65 9.21 9.67 -10.23
C SER A 65 10.44 8.77 -10.38
N GLY A 66 10.91 8.56 -11.60
CA GLY A 66 12.13 7.78 -11.83
C GLY A 66 12.19 7.06 -13.16
N SER A 67 13.39 6.61 -13.51
CA SER A 67 13.63 5.72 -14.65
C SER A 67 13.80 4.29 -14.14
N GLY A 68 12.70 3.63 -13.84
CA GLY A 68 12.66 2.20 -13.50
C GLY A 68 11.38 1.60 -14.08
N ASP A 69 11.45 0.40 -14.65
CA ASP A 69 10.27 -0.36 -15.05
C ASP A 69 9.35 -0.53 -13.83
N ASP A 70 8.07 -0.22 -13.96
CA ASP A 70 7.07 -0.34 -12.88
C ASP A 70 6.61 -1.80 -12.77
N PRO A 71 7.00 -2.57 -11.74
CA PRO A 71 6.53 -3.93 -11.55
C PRO A 71 5.17 -3.89 -10.83
N ALA A 72 4.23 -3.03 -11.26
CA ALA A 72 2.87 -2.94 -10.70
C ALA A 72 2.03 -4.23 -10.87
N ILE A 73 2.64 -5.36 -11.23
CA ILE A 73 1.99 -6.65 -11.36
C ILE A 73 2.67 -7.63 -10.39
N ASP A 74 1.93 -7.99 -9.34
CA ASP A 74 2.16 -9.13 -8.42
C ASP A 74 2.78 -8.83 -7.04
N LEU A 75 2.21 -7.85 -6.31
CA LEU A 75 2.30 -7.85 -4.85
C LEU A 75 1.18 -8.72 -4.28
N GLY A 76 1.43 -10.02 -4.20
CA GLY A 76 0.60 -10.97 -3.47
C GLY A 76 0.57 -10.62 -1.99
N CYS A 77 -0.59 -10.24 -1.47
CA CYS A 77 -0.81 -9.93 -0.06
C CYS A 77 -0.44 -11.14 0.82
N ARG A 78 0.60 -11.02 1.66
CA ARG A 78 0.88 -11.98 2.75
C ARG A 78 0.32 -11.42 4.04
N VAL A 79 -0.66 -12.13 4.60
CA VAL A 79 -1.24 -11.89 5.92
C VAL A 79 -0.22 -12.33 6.99
N GLY A 80 0.01 -11.48 7.99
CA GLY A 80 0.76 -11.77 9.22
C GLY A 80 -0.02 -11.32 10.44
#